data_AF-A0A180GSW9-F1
#
_entry.id   AF-A0A180GSW9-F1
#
_cell.length_a   1.000
_cell.length_b   1.000
_cell.length_c   1.000
_cell.angle_alpha   90.00
_cell.angle_beta   90.00
_cell.angle_gamma   90.00
#
_symmetry.space_group_name_H-M   'P 1'
#
loop_
_entity.id
_entity.type
_entity.pdbx_description
1 polymer ?
#
loop_
_entity_poly.entity_id
_entity_poly.type
_entity_poly.pdbx_seq_one_letter_code
_entity_poly.pdbx_strand_id
1 'polypeptide(L)'
;MSPSRVIVLPTCSICRDDSADLDISATTCGHVFHTKCIREWDTLQVSQGIATKCPICNYNMRTLSWITLQKLHSLTAREIPDQPLIDLTDTARVHLQETLDVLQGQIKADMAERVTKSFAELGIEDIKLKLNRWERDAELQARLVEVAKLEKTVDELSKNNQLLKDEKAKLYQQSVEDHKTIRDSQASLNRLELQHAELAVSNAHLKAQLQETVKAFDDLKLADSVYQRSLDAASKTFDSIRK
;
A
#
# COMPACT_ATOMS: atom_id res chain seq x y z
N MET A 1 -25.05 -25.00 80.46
CA MET A 1 -25.50 -24.52 79.14
C MET A 1 -24.98 -25.50 78.11
N SER A 2 -25.87 -26.09 77.31
CA SER A 2 -25.48 -27.11 76.33
C SER A 2 -24.62 -26.48 75.23
N PRO A 3 -23.47 -27.05 74.85
CA PRO A 3 -22.66 -26.50 73.77
C PRO A 3 -23.46 -26.58 72.46
N SER A 4 -23.67 -25.44 71.82
CA SER A 4 -24.28 -25.36 70.49
C SER A 4 -23.33 -26.03 69.48
N ARG A 5 -23.76 -27.17 68.96
CA ARG A 5 -23.06 -27.92 67.92
C ARG A 5 -23.33 -27.23 66.59
N VAL A 6 -22.31 -26.70 65.91
CA VAL A 6 -22.46 -26.14 64.56
C VAL A 6 -21.66 -27.01 63.60
N ILE A 7 -22.36 -27.78 62.77
CA ILE A 7 -21.76 -28.43 61.60
C ILE A 7 -21.99 -27.49 60.44
N VAL A 8 -20.93 -26.81 59.98
CA VAL A 8 -21.00 -26.00 58.76
C VAL A 8 -20.84 -26.94 57.58
N LEU A 9 -21.94 -27.30 56.93
CA LEU A 9 -21.90 -28.02 55.66
C LEU A 9 -21.49 -27.03 54.56
N PRO A 10 -20.62 -27.42 53.61
CA PRO A 10 -20.26 -26.55 52.49
C PRO A 10 -21.48 -26.28 51.63
N THR A 11 -21.71 -25.01 51.28
CA THR A 11 -22.77 -24.59 50.36
C THR A 11 -22.59 -25.30 49.02
N CYS A 12 -23.67 -25.90 48.47
CA CYS A 12 -23.58 -26.58 47.20
C CYS A 12 -23.20 -25.59 46.09
N SER A 13 -22.07 -25.77 45.40
CA SER A 13 -21.62 -24.76 44.42
C SER A 13 -22.46 -24.71 43.14
N ILE A 14 -23.39 -25.66 42.94
CA ILE A 14 -24.28 -25.70 41.78
C ILE A 14 -25.50 -24.79 42.01
N CYS A 15 -26.22 -24.96 43.13
CA CYS A 15 -27.42 -24.17 43.45
C CYS A 15 -27.15 -22.99 44.39
N ARG A 16 -25.98 -22.98 45.06
CA ARG A 16 -25.58 -22.01 46.10
C ARG A 16 -26.48 -22.00 47.33
N ASP A 17 -27.15 -23.12 47.59
CA ASP A 17 -28.04 -23.33 48.74
C ASP A 17 -27.33 -24.21 49.79
N ASP A 18 -27.53 -23.89 51.07
CA ASP A 18 -27.01 -24.59 52.24
C ASP A 18 -28.07 -25.44 52.95
N SER A 19 -29.28 -25.55 52.37
CA SER A 19 -30.39 -26.37 52.87
C SER A 19 -29.91 -27.77 53.28
N ALA A 20 -29.87 -28.00 54.59
CA ALA A 20 -29.32 -29.18 55.25
C ALA A 20 -30.21 -30.43 55.12
N ASP A 21 -31.47 -30.27 54.69
CA ASP A 21 -32.45 -31.35 54.57
C ASP A 21 -32.32 -32.17 53.27
N LEU A 22 -31.36 -31.83 52.41
CA LEU A 22 -31.17 -32.48 51.11
C LEU A 22 -30.05 -33.52 51.16
N ASP A 23 -30.34 -34.72 50.65
CA ASP A 23 -29.37 -35.83 50.47
C ASP A 23 -28.08 -35.31 49.81
N ILE A 24 -26.97 -35.30 50.54
CA ILE A 24 -25.67 -34.79 50.08
C ILE A 24 -24.83 -35.94 49.53
N SER A 25 -24.20 -35.73 48.38
CA SER A 25 -23.28 -36.69 47.77
C SER A 25 -21.90 -36.07 47.53
N ALA A 26 -20.86 -36.85 47.79
CA ALA A 26 -19.50 -36.51 47.41
C ALA A 26 -19.15 -37.15 46.05
N THR A 27 -18.46 -36.37 45.22
CA THR A 27 -17.82 -36.84 43.98
C THR A 27 -16.52 -37.58 44.30
N THR A 28 -16.00 -38.35 43.34
CA THR A 28 -14.73 -39.09 43.49
C THR A 28 -13.51 -38.19 43.75
N CYS A 29 -13.60 -36.90 43.40
CA CYS A 29 -12.59 -35.89 43.72
C CYS A 29 -12.78 -35.22 45.10
N GLY A 30 -13.73 -35.69 45.92
CA GLY A 30 -13.96 -35.21 47.28
C GLY A 30 -14.85 -33.96 47.40
N HIS A 31 -15.28 -33.36 46.28
CA HIS A 31 -16.20 -32.23 46.31
C HIS A 31 -17.65 -32.67 46.57
N VAL A 32 -18.35 -31.87 47.37
CA VAL A 32 -19.65 -32.20 47.97
C VAL A 32 -20.77 -31.34 47.36
N PHE A 33 -21.88 -31.97 46.97
CA PHE A 33 -23.03 -31.32 46.34
C PHE A 33 -24.34 -31.94 46.81
N HIS A 34 -25.46 -31.24 46.62
CA HIS A 34 -26.76 -31.89 46.70
C HIS A 34 -26.87 -32.97 45.63
N THR A 35 -27.37 -34.14 46.02
CA THR A 35 -27.49 -35.32 45.14
C THR A 35 -28.30 -35.01 43.89
N LYS A 36 -29.35 -34.19 44.00
CA LYS A 36 -30.16 -33.74 42.86
C LYS A 36 -29.34 -32.88 41.91
N CYS A 37 -28.65 -31.86 42.42
CA CYS A 37 -27.88 -30.92 41.60
C CYS A 37 -26.77 -31.62 40.80
N ILE A 38 -26.03 -32.54 41.43
CA ILE A 38 -24.95 -33.25 40.72
C ILE A 38 -25.48 -34.26 39.69
N ARG A 39 -26.67 -34.84 39.89
CA ARG A 39 -27.34 -35.71 38.90
C ARG A 39 -27.87 -34.93 37.69
N GLU A 40 -28.48 -33.78 37.91
CA GLU A 40 -28.92 -32.89 36.83
C GLU A 40 -27.71 -32.40 36.01
N TRP A 41 -26.62 -32.03 36.69
CA TRP A 41 -25.36 -31.68 36.05
C TRP A 41 -24.80 -32.82 35.18
N ASP A 42 -24.78 -34.06 35.69
CA ASP A 42 -24.37 -35.22 34.89
C ASP A 42 -25.27 -35.44 33.67
N THR A 43 -26.59 -35.33 33.85
CA THR A 43 -27.56 -35.53 32.77
C THR A 43 -27.36 -34.52 31.63
N LEU A 44 -27.08 -33.25 31.97
CA LEU A 44 -26.81 -32.19 30.99
C LEU A 44 -25.50 -32.41 30.22
N GLN A 45 -24.43 -32.85 30.89
CA GLN A 45 -23.16 -33.12 30.21
C GLN A 45 -23.29 -34.31 29.24
N VAL A 46 -24.01 -35.35 29.66
CA VAL A 46 -24.26 -36.54 28.85
C VAL A 46 -25.11 -36.23 27.62
N SER A 47 -26.15 -35.42 27.74
CA SER A 47 -27.00 -35.05 26.59
C SER A 47 -26.25 -34.22 25.54
N GLN A 48 -25.18 -33.55 25.95
CA GLN A 48 -24.27 -32.81 25.06
C GLN A 48 -23.11 -33.67 24.52
N GLY A 49 -23.05 -34.96 24.88
CA GLY A 49 -21.96 -35.86 24.47
C GLY A 49 -20.63 -35.55 25.14
N ILE A 50 -20.63 -34.79 26.25
CA ILE A 50 -19.42 -34.36 26.96
C ILE A 50 -19.18 -35.29 28.16
N ALA A 51 -17.91 -35.62 28.41
CA ALA A 51 -17.54 -36.36 29.61
C ALA A 51 -17.85 -35.54 30.87
N THR A 52 -18.55 -36.14 31.83
CA THR A 52 -18.97 -35.42 33.03
C THR A 52 -17.79 -35.03 33.92
N LYS A 53 -17.60 -33.72 34.10
CA LYS A 53 -16.54 -33.16 34.95
C LYS A 53 -17.12 -32.51 36.21
N CYS A 54 -16.36 -32.56 37.29
CA CYS A 54 -16.71 -31.89 38.55
C CYS A 54 -16.81 -30.36 38.33
N PRO A 55 -17.88 -29.68 38.80
CA PRO A 55 -18.03 -28.23 38.65
C PRO A 55 -16.93 -27.39 39.31
N ILE A 56 -16.23 -27.93 40.32
CA ILE A 56 -15.25 -27.16 41.11
C ILE A 56 -13.83 -27.32 40.57
N CYS A 57 -13.39 -28.56 40.35
CA CYS A 57 -12.00 -28.85 39.96
C CYS A 57 -11.84 -29.43 38.55
N ASN A 58 -12.94 -29.57 37.80
CA ASN A 58 -12.96 -30.12 36.44
C ASN A 58 -12.44 -31.57 36.30
N TYR A 59 -12.31 -32.30 37.41
CA TYR A 59 -11.91 -33.71 37.43
C TYR A 59 -12.99 -34.60 36.78
N ASN A 60 -12.56 -35.60 35.99
CA ASN A 60 -13.48 -36.48 35.26
C ASN A 60 -14.14 -37.50 36.19
N MET A 61 -15.46 -37.46 36.29
CA MET A 61 -16.23 -38.27 37.25
C MET A 61 -16.64 -39.64 36.72
N ARG A 62 -16.53 -39.91 35.41
CA ARG A 62 -16.91 -41.19 34.78
C ARG A 62 -15.68 -42.03 34.46
N THR A 63 -15.07 -42.64 35.48
CA THR A 63 -13.92 -43.52 35.26
C THR A 63 -14.31 -45.01 35.15
N LEU A 64 -15.41 -45.43 35.78
CA LEU A 64 -15.92 -46.81 35.72
C LEU A 64 -17.44 -46.74 35.90
N SER A 65 -18.21 -47.25 34.92
CA SER A 65 -19.67 -47.33 34.84
C SER A 65 -20.45 -46.91 36.11
N TRP A 66 -21.11 -45.75 36.01
CA TRP A 66 -22.00 -45.09 36.98
C TRP A 66 -21.26 -44.23 38.02
N ILE A 67 -21.70 -42.97 38.19
CA ILE A 67 -21.14 -42.08 39.22
C ILE A 67 -21.35 -42.76 40.57
N THR A 68 -20.27 -43.24 41.17
CA THR A 68 -20.30 -43.78 42.53
C THR A 68 -20.38 -42.60 43.48
N LEU A 69 -21.61 -42.10 43.69
CA LEU A 69 -21.86 -41.11 44.74
C LEU A 69 -21.68 -41.82 46.07
N GLN A 70 -20.60 -41.50 46.78
CA GLN A 70 -20.44 -41.94 48.15
C GLN A 70 -21.40 -41.12 49.01
N LYS A 71 -22.47 -41.76 49.47
CA LYS A 71 -23.31 -41.20 50.53
C LYS A 71 -22.46 -41.09 51.79
N LEU A 72 -22.22 -39.86 52.23
CA LEU A 72 -21.57 -39.58 53.50
C LEU A 72 -22.55 -39.92 54.62
N HIS A 73 -22.59 -41.19 55.01
CA HIS A 73 -23.23 -41.60 56.26
C HIS A 73 -22.27 -41.27 57.41
N SER A 74 -22.68 -40.34 58.28
CA SER A 74 -22.05 -40.05 59.59
C SER A 74 -20.71 -39.30 59.59
N LEU A 75 -20.77 -37.96 59.58
CA LEU A 75 -19.66 -37.11 60.04
C LEU A 75 -19.52 -37.25 61.58
N THR A 76 -18.38 -37.74 62.05
CA THR A 76 -18.08 -37.91 63.48
C THR A 76 -17.51 -36.62 64.06
N ALA A 77 -18.14 -36.07 65.09
CA ALA A 77 -17.72 -34.86 65.77
C ALA A 77 -16.42 -35.08 66.57
N ARG A 78 -15.49 -34.11 66.52
CA ARG A 78 -14.36 -34.01 67.44
C ARG A 78 -14.51 -32.78 68.32
N GLU A 79 -14.34 -32.97 69.63
CA GLU A 79 -14.36 -31.92 70.63
C GLU A 79 -12.99 -31.24 70.66
N ILE A 80 -12.96 -29.90 70.55
CA ILE A 80 -11.75 -29.11 70.77
C ILE A 80 -11.91 -28.43 72.13
N PRO A 81 -11.07 -28.73 73.13
CA PRO A 81 -11.17 -28.12 74.45
C PRO A 81 -10.63 -26.68 74.44
N ASP A 82 -11.47 -25.75 74.91
CA ASP A 82 -11.10 -24.36 75.19
C ASP A 82 -10.23 -24.30 76.46
N GLN A 83 -8.91 -24.24 76.30
CA GLN A 83 -7.98 -23.97 77.39
C GLN A 83 -7.46 -22.53 77.34
N PRO A 84 -7.50 -21.78 78.46
CA PRO A 84 -6.97 -20.42 78.53
C PRO A 84 -5.44 -20.44 78.49
N LEU A 85 -4.88 -19.80 77.46
CA LEU A 85 -3.45 -19.66 77.22
C LEU A 85 -2.79 -18.82 78.33
N ILE A 86 -1.84 -19.42 79.04
CA ILE A 86 -1.00 -18.75 80.06
C ILE A 86 0.14 -17.97 79.37
N ASP A 87 0.46 -16.83 79.98
CA ASP A 87 1.40 -15.75 79.64
C ASP A 87 2.89 -16.16 79.51
N LEU A 88 3.20 -17.19 78.71
CA LEU A 88 4.55 -17.49 78.17
C LEU A 88 4.75 -16.87 76.77
N THR A 89 3.85 -15.97 76.37
CA THR A 89 3.65 -15.53 75.00
C THR A 89 4.68 -14.53 74.50
N ASP A 90 5.28 -13.70 75.35
CA ASP A 90 6.10 -12.59 74.87
C ASP A 90 7.48 -13.00 74.35
N THR A 91 8.20 -13.86 75.06
CA THR A 91 9.53 -14.33 74.62
C THR A 91 9.42 -15.24 73.38
N ALA A 92 8.40 -16.10 73.36
CA ALA A 92 8.11 -16.95 72.21
C ALA A 92 7.67 -16.12 71.00
N ARG A 93 6.91 -15.03 71.20
CA ARG A 93 6.48 -14.12 70.14
C ARG A 93 7.65 -13.35 69.53
N VAL A 94 8.58 -12.85 70.33
CA VAL A 94 9.78 -12.15 69.81
C VAL A 94 10.63 -13.11 68.99
N HIS A 95 10.89 -14.31 69.50
CA HIS A 95 11.67 -15.31 68.76
C HIS A 95 10.99 -15.76 67.46
N LEU A 96 9.67 -15.97 67.50
CA LEU A 96 8.89 -16.25 66.30
C LEU A 96 8.96 -15.10 65.30
N GLN A 97 8.85 -13.85 65.74
CA GLN A 97 8.95 -12.69 64.86
C GLN A 97 10.33 -12.59 64.19
N GLU A 98 11.41 -12.78 64.93
CA GLU A 98 12.77 -12.80 64.39
C GLU A 98 12.95 -13.91 63.36
N THR A 99 12.48 -15.13 63.65
CA THR A 99 12.52 -16.21 62.66
C THR A 99 11.66 -15.92 61.43
N LEU A 100 10.52 -15.25 61.60
CA LEU A 100 9.65 -14.83 60.49
C LEU A 100 10.35 -13.80 59.60
N ASP A 101 11.03 -12.82 60.19
CA ASP A 101 11.79 -11.79 59.46
C ASP A 101 12.97 -12.41 58.71
N VAL A 102 13.69 -13.35 59.34
CA VAL A 102 14.78 -14.11 58.70
C VAL A 102 14.27 -14.94 57.52
N LEU A 103 13.17 -15.68 57.71
CA LEU A 103 12.57 -16.48 56.64
C LEU A 103 12.03 -15.61 55.51
N GLN A 104 11.40 -14.48 55.82
CA GLN A 104 10.96 -13.51 54.81
C GLN A 104 12.14 -12.94 54.02
N GLY A 105 13.26 -12.64 54.70
CA GLY A 105 14.49 -12.21 54.05
C GLY A 105 15.05 -13.27 53.10
N GLN A 106 15.13 -14.53 53.55
CA GLN A 106 15.59 -15.66 52.75
C GLN A 106 14.70 -15.93 51.54
N ILE A 107 13.37 -15.91 51.71
CA ILE A 107 12.43 -16.09 50.60
C ILE A 107 12.59 -14.97 49.56
N LYS A 108 12.72 -13.71 50.00
CA LYS A 108 12.94 -12.58 49.07
C LYS A 108 14.26 -12.74 48.30
N ALA A 109 15.33 -13.14 48.97
CA ALA A 109 16.62 -13.37 48.35
C ALA A 109 16.58 -14.53 47.33
N ASP A 110 16.00 -15.67 47.71
CA ASP A 110 15.89 -16.85 46.83
C ASP A 110 14.99 -16.58 45.62
N MET A 111 13.90 -15.82 45.80
CA MET A 111 13.07 -15.37 44.68
C MET A 111 13.83 -14.43 43.75
N ALA A 112 14.61 -13.47 44.28
CA ALA A 112 15.42 -12.57 43.45
C ALA A 112 16.51 -13.33 42.66
N GLU A 113 17.15 -14.32 43.28
CA GLU A 113 18.15 -15.18 42.63
C GLU A 113 17.52 -16.03 41.53
N ARG A 114 16.38 -16.69 41.79
CA ARG A 114 15.68 -17.48 40.75
C ARG A 114 15.21 -16.63 39.59
N VAL A 115 14.73 -15.41 39.86
CA VAL A 115 14.30 -14.47 38.80
C VAL A 115 15.49 -14.04 37.95
N THR A 116 16.61 -13.65 38.55
CA THR A 116 17.81 -13.24 37.81
C THR A 116 18.43 -14.41 37.03
N LYS A 117 18.51 -15.60 37.63
CA LYS A 117 18.97 -16.83 36.96
C LYS A 117 18.06 -17.21 35.80
N SER A 118 16.73 -17.16 35.99
CA SER A 118 15.77 -17.43 34.92
C SER A 118 15.93 -16.43 33.76
N PHE A 119 16.11 -15.13 34.03
CA PHE A 119 16.36 -14.14 32.98
C PHE A 119 17.67 -14.38 32.22
N ALA A 120 18.73 -14.82 32.90
CA ALA A 120 19.99 -15.20 32.26
C ALA A 120 19.85 -16.48 31.43
N GLU A 121 19.17 -17.50 31.95
CA GLU A 121 18.91 -18.79 31.27
C GLU A 121 17.97 -18.65 30.08
N LEU A 122 17.01 -17.73 30.14
CA LEU A 122 16.08 -17.42 29.04
C LEU A 122 16.78 -16.75 27.85
N GLY A 123 18.07 -16.38 27.96
CA GLY A 123 18.85 -15.88 26.84
C GLY A 123 18.24 -14.61 26.21
N ILE A 124 17.58 -13.78 27.02
CA ILE A 124 16.84 -12.60 26.52
C ILE A 124 17.75 -11.67 25.71
N GLU A 125 19.01 -11.52 26.11
CA GLU A 125 19.95 -10.69 25.38
C GLU A 125 20.29 -11.27 23.99
N ASP A 126 20.37 -12.60 23.86
CA ASP A 126 20.55 -13.27 22.56
C ASP A 126 19.32 -13.11 21.66
N ILE A 127 18.11 -13.22 22.23
CA ILE A 127 16.85 -12.96 21.50
C ILE A 127 16.82 -11.51 21.01
N LYS A 128 17.17 -10.55 21.88
CA LYS A 128 17.20 -9.12 21.54
C LYS A 128 18.22 -8.82 20.44
N LEU A 129 19.41 -9.42 20.52
CA LEU A 129 20.43 -9.30 19.46
C LEU A 129 19.97 -9.91 18.14
N LYS A 130 19.29 -11.06 18.17
CA LYS A 130 18.70 -11.70 16.97
C LYS A 130 17.60 -10.84 16.35
N LEU A 131 16.72 -10.26 17.16
CA LEU A 131 15.68 -9.35 16.70
C LEU A 131 16.27 -8.11 16.02
N ASN A 132 17.23 -7.45 16.67
CA ASN A 132 17.93 -6.30 16.09
C ASN A 132 18.70 -6.65 14.80
N ARG A 133 19.18 -7.90 14.66
CA ARG A 133 19.80 -8.37 13.41
C ARG A 133 18.73 -8.52 12.32
N TRP A 134 17.62 -9.20 12.63
CA TRP A 134 16.51 -9.38 11.69
C TRP A 134 15.92 -8.06 11.23
N GLU A 135 15.74 -7.09 12.12
CA GLU A 135 15.24 -5.76 11.76
C GLU A 135 16.18 -5.05 10.77
N ARG A 136 17.49 -5.10 11.02
CA ARG A 136 18.49 -4.54 10.10
C ARG A 136 18.53 -5.27 8.75
N ASP A 137 18.42 -6.59 8.76
CA ASP A 137 18.41 -7.39 7.53
C ASP A 137 17.13 -7.10 6.71
N ALA A 138 15.99 -6.93 7.38
CA ALA A 138 14.74 -6.54 6.74
C ALA A 138 14.80 -5.12 6.15
N GLU A 139 15.40 -4.17 6.87
CA GLU A 139 15.61 -2.80 6.37
C GLU A 139 16.57 -2.80 5.16
N LEU A 140 17.67 -3.56 5.24
CA LEU A 140 18.62 -3.70 4.13
C LEU A 140 17.93 -4.30 2.90
N GLN A 141 17.09 -5.32 3.08
CA GLN A 141 16.35 -5.94 1.99
C GLN A 141 15.34 -4.96 1.36
N ALA A 142 14.65 -4.15 2.17
CA ALA A 142 13.76 -3.12 1.67
C ALA A 142 14.50 -2.08 0.82
N ARG A 143 15.68 -1.64 1.27
CA ARG A 143 16.56 -0.72 0.52
C ARG A 143 17.06 -1.34 -0.78
N LEU A 144 17.43 -2.63 -0.80
CA LEU A 144 17.85 -3.32 -2.03
C LEU A 144 16.72 -3.37 -3.07
N VAL A 145 15.49 -3.61 -2.64
CA VAL A 145 14.31 -3.57 -3.53
C VAL A 145 14.08 -2.16 -4.08
N GLU A 146 14.30 -1.12 -3.28
CA GLU A 146 14.19 0.28 -3.73
C GLU A 146 15.29 0.65 -4.73
N VAL A 147 16.55 0.29 -4.46
CA VAL A 147 17.68 0.48 -5.40
C VAL A 147 17.39 -0.19 -6.73
N ALA A 148 16.92 -1.45 -6.73
CA ALA A 148 16.58 -2.15 -7.95
C ALA A 148 15.43 -1.49 -8.75
N LYS A 149 14.50 -0.80 -8.08
CA LYS A 149 13.47 0.01 -8.76
C LYS A 149 14.08 1.26 -9.39
N LEU A 150 14.94 1.97 -8.64
CA LEU A 150 15.61 3.17 -9.13
C LEU A 150 16.53 2.87 -10.31
N GLU A 151 17.25 1.76 -10.29
CA GLU A 151 18.08 1.30 -11.41
C GLU A 151 17.24 1.12 -12.69
N LYS A 152 16.08 0.47 -12.60
CA LYS A 152 15.16 0.33 -13.74
C LYS A 152 14.69 1.69 -14.27
N THR A 153 14.35 2.62 -13.39
CA THR A 153 13.94 3.98 -13.79
C THR A 153 15.09 4.73 -14.46
N VAL A 154 16.33 4.60 -13.98
CA VAL A 154 17.51 5.19 -14.60
C VAL A 154 17.75 4.62 -16.00
N ASP A 155 17.60 3.31 -16.18
CA ASP A 155 17.73 2.65 -17.48
C ASP A 155 16.65 3.12 -18.48
N GLU A 156 15.40 3.26 -18.04
CA GLU A 156 14.31 3.80 -18.85
C GLU A 156 14.57 5.25 -19.27
N LEU A 157 15.00 6.09 -18.33
CA LEU A 157 15.35 7.49 -18.62
C LEU A 157 16.54 7.59 -19.57
N SER A 158 17.54 6.73 -19.43
CA SER A 158 18.70 6.66 -20.32
C SER A 158 18.28 6.32 -21.75
N LYS A 159 17.41 5.31 -21.93
CA LYS A 159 16.85 4.95 -23.25
C LYS A 159 16.06 6.11 -23.86
N ASN A 160 15.20 6.77 -23.08
CA ASN A 160 14.43 7.92 -23.56
C ASN A 160 15.33 9.10 -23.96
N ASN A 161 16.38 9.37 -23.19
CA ASN A 161 17.36 10.41 -23.52
C ASN A 161 18.07 10.11 -24.85
N GLN A 162 18.40 8.84 -25.11
CA GLN A 162 19.01 8.43 -26.37
C GLN A 162 18.03 8.63 -27.55
N LEU A 163 16.77 8.22 -27.40
CA LEU A 163 15.75 8.43 -28.44
C LEU A 163 15.56 9.92 -28.76
N LEU A 164 15.51 10.78 -27.75
CA LEU A 164 15.39 12.24 -27.94
C LEU A 164 16.63 12.83 -28.62
N LYS A 165 17.83 12.31 -28.36
CA LYS A 165 19.05 12.72 -29.06
C LYS A 165 18.97 12.35 -30.55
N ASP A 166 18.51 11.14 -30.86
CA ASP A 166 18.39 10.66 -32.23
C ASP A 166 17.31 11.44 -33.00
N GLU A 167 16.17 11.74 -32.37
CA GLU A 167 15.10 12.56 -32.93
C GLU A 167 15.57 14.00 -33.18
N LYS A 168 16.29 14.60 -32.22
CA LYS A 168 16.89 15.92 -32.39
C LYS A 168 17.86 15.95 -33.57
N ALA A 169 18.70 14.92 -33.73
CA ALA A 169 19.62 14.83 -34.86
C ALA A 169 18.89 14.74 -36.20
N LYS A 170 17.81 13.94 -36.28
CA LYS A 170 16.94 13.87 -37.46
C LYS A 170 16.31 15.21 -37.81
N LEU A 171 15.71 15.90 -36.83
CA LEU A 171 15.08 17.20 -37.06
C LEU A 171 16.10 18.26 -37.50
N TYR A 172 17.31 18.23 -36.94
CA TYR A 172 18.38 19.11 -37.37
C TYR A 172 18.77 18.84 -38.83
N GLN A 173 18.93 17.58 -39.23
CA GLN A 173 19.24 17.20 -40.61
C GLN A 173 18.12 17.62 -41.58
N GLN A 174 16.85 17.41 -41.19
CA GLN A 174 15.71 17.85 -41.98
C GLN A 174 15.71 19.37 -42.18
N SER A 175 15.95 20.14 -41.10
CA SER A 175 16.05 21.59 -41.19
C SER A 175 17.14 22.04 -42.15
N VAL A 176 18.31 21.38 -42.17
CA VAL A 176 19.39 21.70 -43.11
C VAL A 176 18.96 21.47 -44.57
N GLU A 177 18.27 20.36 -44.87
CA GLU A 177 17.79 20.09 -46.23
C GLU A 177 16.67 21.05 -46.65
N ASP A 178 15.78 21.43 -45.73
CA ASP A 178 14.75 22.43 -45.98
C ASP A 178 15.37 23.79 -46.33
N HIS A 179 16.39 24.22 -45.59
CA HIS A 179 17.12 25.47 -45.88
C HIS A 179 17.82 25.44 -47.25
N LYS A 180 18.37 24.28 -47.64
CA LYS A 180 18.96 24.09 -48.96
C LYS A 180 17.89 24.18 -50.05
N THR A 181 16.75 23.53 -49.87
CA THR A 181 15.60 23.59 -50.80
C THR A 181 15.08 25.01 -50.97
N ILE A 182 14.96 25.77 -49.86
CA ILE A 182 14.58 27.19 -49.88
C ILE A 182 15.60 28.00 -50.69
N ARG A 183 16.90 27.78 -50.47
CA ARG A 183 17.97 28.47 -51.22
C ARG A 183 17.90 28.18 -52.72
N ASP A 184 17.70 26.93 -53.09
CA ASP A 184 17.62 26.50 -54.50
C ASP A 184 16.36 27.07 -55.18
N SER A 185 15.26 27.15 -54.44
CA SER A 185 14.01 27.79 -54.88
C SER A 185 14.21 29.29 -55.07
N GLN A 186 14.90 29.97 -54.15
CA GLN A 186 15.22 31.40 -54.25
C GLN A 186 16.11 31.68 -55.48
N ALA A 187 17.12 30.85 -55.71
CA ALA A 187 17.97 30.98 -56.91
C ALA A 187 17.16 30.81 -58.20
N SER A 188 16.16 29.94 -58.20
CA SER A 188 15.26 29.74 -59.33
C SER A 188 14.32 30.92 -59.56
N LEU A 189 13.77 31.51 -58.49
CA LEU A 189 12.96 32.74 -58.57
C LEU A 189 13.78 33.90 -59.16
N ASN A 190 15.00 34.12 -58.67
CA ASN A 190 15.87 35.17 -59.20
C ASN A 190 16.17 35.00 -60.71
N ARG A 191 16.31 33.75 -61.19
CA ARG A 191 16.45 33.48 -62.63
C ARG A 191 15.20 33.83 -63.43
N LEU A 192 14.02 33.48 -62.91
CA LEU A 192 12.74 33.82 -63.55
C LEU A 192 12.51 35.33 -63.59
N GLU A 193 12.85 36.05 -62.51
CA GLU A 193 12.79 37.51 -62.47
C GLU A 193 13.68 38.15 -63.53
N LEU A 194 14.91 37.63 -63.71
CA LEU A 194 15.82 38.09 -64.76
C LEU A 194 15.24 37.85 -66.16
N GLN A 195 14.75 36.63 -66.43
CA GLN A 195 14.11 36.30 -67.71
C GLN A 195 12.88 37.18 -67.99
N HIS A 196 12.07 37.46 -66.96
CA HIS A 196 10.92 38.35 -67.07
C HIS A 196 11.36 39.78 -67.40
N ALA A 197 12.45 40.27 -66.81
CA ALA A 197 13.01 41.58 -67.14
C ALA A 197 13.51 41.64 -68.59
N GLU A 198 14.22 40.61 -69.06
CA GLU A 198 14.68 40.50 -70.46
C GLU A 198 13.51 40.50 -71.44
N LEU A 199 12.47 39.72 -71.15
CA LEU A 199 11.24 39.69 -71.97
C LEU A 199 10.52 41.04 -71.96
N ALA A 200 10.48 41.74 -70.83
CA ALA A 200 9.88 43.06 -70.74
C ALA A 200 10.61 44.08 -71.63
N VAL A 201 11.96 44.04 -71.64
CA VAL A 201 12.79 44.88 -72.52
C VAL A 201 12.55 44.54 -73.99
N SER A 202 12.57 43.24 -74.34
CA SER A 202 12.31 42.78 -75.72
C SER A 202 10.91 43.19 -76.21
N ASN A 203 9.89 43.05 -75.36
CA ASN A 203 8.53 43.47 -75.67
C ASN A 203 8.42 44.99 -75.87
N ALA A 204 9.08 45.79 -75.02
CA ALA A 204 9.15 47.24 -75.20
C ALA A 204 9.81 47.62 -76.53
N HIS A 205 10.88 46.93 -76.92
CA HIS A 205 11.56 47.12 -78.20
C HIS A 205 10.65 46.79 -79.40
N LEU A 206 10.01 45.61 -79.40
CA LEU A 206 9.07 45.20 -80.45
C LEU A 206 7.88 46.17 -80.57
N LYS A 207 7.36 46.68 -79.45
CA LYS A 207 6.31 47.71 -79.47
C LYS A 207 6.79 49.01 -80.13
N ALA A 208 8.01 49.46 -79.85
CA ALA A 208 8.58 50.63 -80.49
C ALA A 208 8.76 50.43 -82.00
N GLN A 209 9.29 49.27 -82.42
CA GLN A 209 9.41 48.91 -83.83
C GLN A 209 8.03 48.89 -84.52
N LEU A 210 7.03 48.30 -83.88
CA LEU A 210 5.66 48.30 -84.42
C LEU A 210 5.14 49.72 -84.62
N GLN A 211 5.33 50.61 -83.64
CA GLN A 211 4.93 52.02 -83.75
C GLN A 211 5.65 52.74 -84.91
N GLU A 212 6.93 52.49 -85.10
CA GLU A 212 7.69 53.03 -86.25
C GLU A 212 7.15 52.53 -87.59
N THR A 213 6.86 51.23 -87.69
CA THR A 213 6.28 50.65 -88.93
C THR A 213 4.88 51.18 -89.23
N VAL A 214 4.05 51.37 -88.19
CA VAL A 214 2.72 51.98 -88.33
C VAL A 214 2.84 53.41 -88.85
N LYS A 215 3.74 54.21 -88.27
CA LYS A 215 4.01 55.57 -88.73
C LYS A 215 4.49 55.60 -90.19
N ALA A 216 5.42 54.73 -90.56
CA ALA A 216 5.91 54.63 -91.94
C ALA A 216 4.78 54.25 -92.92
N PHE A 217 3.86 53.37 -92.52
CA PHE A 217 2.69 53.02 -93.31
C PHE A 217 1.74 54.20 -93.49
N ASP A 218 1.48 54.97 -92.43
CA ASP A 218 0.67 56.19 -92.51
C ASP A 218 1.30 57.24 -93.43
N ASP A 219 2.61 57.43 -93.35
CA ASP A 219 3.37 58.32 -94.24
C ASP A 219 3.28 57.86 -95.71
N LEU A 220 3.38 56.55 -95.97
CA LEU A 220 3.20 55.98 -97.31
C LEU A 220 1.77 56.17 -97.83
N LYS A 221 0.75 56.00 -96.98
CA LYS A 221 -0.65 56.21 -97.33
C LYS A 221 -0.92 57.68 -97.70
N LEU A 222 -0.30 58.62 -96.98
CA LEU A 222 -0.35 60.04 -97.31
C LEU A 222 0.32 60.32 -98.66
N ALA A 223 1.50 59.74 -98.90
CA ALA A 223 2.23 59.87 -100.16
C ALA A 223 1.42 59.31 -101.35
N ASP A 224 0.80 58.15 -101.21
CA ASP A 224 -0.07 57.56 -102.24
C ASP A 224 -1.27 58.48 -102.54
N SER A 225 -1.91 59.05 -101.51
CA SER A 225 -2.98 60.05 -101.71
C SER A 225 -2.52 61.30 -102.48
N VAL A 226 -1.29 61.77 -102.26
CA VAL A 226 -0.69 62.87 -103.04
C VAL A 226 -0.43 62.45 -104.49
N TYR A 227 0.10 61.24 -104.68
CA TYR A 227 0.39 60.69 -106.00
C TYR A 227 -0.88 60.49 -106.83
N GLN A 228 -1.94 59.90 -106.25
CA GLN A 228 -3.24 59.74 -106.91
C GLN A 228 -3.83 61.08 -107.35
N ARG A 229 -3.81 62.10 -106.49
CA ARG A 229 -4.25 63.46 -106.86
C ARG A 229 -3.45 64.04 -108.03
N SER A 230 -2.16 63.76 -108.08
CA SER A 230 -1.28 64.22 -109.17
C SER A 230 -1.58 63.48 -110.48
N LEU A 231 -1.82 62.17 -110.43
CA LEU A 231 -2.26 61.37 -111.58
C LEU A 231 -3.61 61.86 -112.13
N ASP A 232 -4.59 62.12 -111.26
CA ASP A 232 -5.89 62.64 -111.66
C ASP A 232 -5.77 64.01 -112.35
N ALA A 233 -4.89 64.88 -111.84
CA ALA A 233 -4.62 66.19 -112.45
C ALA A 233 -3.94 66.06 -113.82
N ALA A 234 -2.96 65.17 -113.95
CA ALA A 234 -2.30 64.88 -115.22
C ALA A 234 -3.28 64.28 -116.25
N SER A 235 -4.12 63.35 -115.82
CA SER A 235 -5.17 62.73 -116.65
C SER A 235 -6.14 63.78 -117.20
N LYS A 236 -6.66 64.67 -116.33
CA LYS A 236 -7.51 65.81 -116.74
C LYS A 236 -6.81 66.73 -117.73
N THR A 237 -5.51 66.98 -117.56
CA THR A 237 -4.72 67.82 -118.46
C THR A 237 -4.60 67.16 -119.84
N PHE A 238 -4.32 65.86 -119.87
CA PHE A 238 -4.23 65.08 -121.11
C PHE A 238 -5.57 65.06 -121.88
N ASP A 239 -6.69 64.87 -121.16
CA ASP A 239 -8.03 64.94 -121.75
C ASP A 239 -8.37 66.33 -122.32
N SER A 240 -7.82 67.40 -121.73
CA SER A 240 -7.98 68.76 -122.24
C SER A 240 -7.16 69.01 -123.52
N ILE A 241 -6.01 68.35 -123.69
CA ILE A 241 -5.16 68.46 -124.89
C ILE A 241 -5.75 67.66 -126.06
N ARG A 242 -6.49 66.58 -125.77
CA ARG A 242 -7.09 65.69 -126.78
C ARG A 242 -8.31 66.29 -127.50
N LYS A 243 -8.93 67.34 -126.95
CA LYS A 243 -10.10 68.05 -127.52
C LYS A 243 -9.66 69.21 -128.40
#